data_AF-A0A4Y9FYE3-F1
#
_entry.id   AF-A0A4Y9FYE3-F1
#
_cell.length_a   1.000
_cell.length_b   1.000
_cell.length_c   1.000
_cell.angle_alpha   90.00
_cell.angle_beta   90.00
_cell.angle_gamma   90.00
#
_symmetry.space_group_name_H-M   'P 1'
#
loop_
_entity.id
_entity.type
_entity.pdbx_description
1 polymer ?
#
loop_
_entity_poly.entity_id
_entity_poly.type
_entity_poly.pdbx_seq_one_letter_code
_entity_poly.pdbx_strand_id
1 'polypeptide(L)'
;MGAYDAVIEIPRGSRVKYEVDHGTGRVFLDRVLYTTFGYPTDYGFFENSLGEDGDPLDVLVVMDHAVYPGVGVKVRPVAVLKMKDEAGGDDKVIAVLAKDPRWDHIQDIGDLAEYTKKEIEHFFEHYKDLEPNKWVKVDQWGDAAEAERLVSEAYTRFEEHEAQTRTQGAGEAPNTRA
;
A
#
# COMPACT_ATOMS: atom_id res chain seq x y z
N MET A 1 13.47 13.41 -4.60
CA MET A 1 12.36 12.46 -4.44
C MET A 1 11.10 13.24 -4.21
N GLY A 2 10.06 12.89 -4.95
CA GLY A 2 8.76 13.54 -4.90
C GLY A 2 8.05 13.34 -3.57
N ALA A 3 7.07 14.19 -3.31
CA ALA A 3 6.09 13.99 -2.25
C ALA A 3 4.75 13.68 -2.91
N TYR A 4 4.13 12.59 -2.50
CA TYR A 4 2.92 12.03 -3.10
C TYR A 4 1.80 11.98 -2.08
N ASP A 5 0.57 12.02 -2.55
CA ASP A 5 -0.62 11.82 -1.73
C ASP A 5 -0.96 10.33 -1.70
N ALA A 6 -1.18 9.80 -0.50
CA ALA A 6 -1.61 8.42 -0.27
C ALA A 6 -2.79 8.40 0.69
N VAL A 7 -3.65 7.39 0.57
CA VAL A 7 -4.79 7.16 1.46
C VAL A 7 -4.53 5.90 2.25
N ILE A 8 -4.62 5.98 3.57
CA ILE A 8 -4.46 4.82 4.44
C ILE A 8 -5.76 4.02 4.50
N GLU A 9 -5.68 2.72 4.29
CA GLU A 9 -6.79 1.78 4.39
C GLU A 9 -6.71 0.98 5.68
N ILE A 10 -5.51 0.51 6.04
CA ILE A 10 -5.30 -0.44 7.12
C ILE A 10 -4.29 0.13 8.12
N PRO A 11 -4.73 0.43 9.35
CA PRO A 11 -3.84 0.89 10.41
C PRO A 11 -2.85 -0.20 10.84
N ARG A 12 -1.63 0.20 11.21
CA ARG A 12 -0.62 -0.68 11.80
C ARG A 12 -1.18 -1.46 12.98
N GLY A 13 -0.93 -2.75 12.99
CA GLY A 13 -1.39 -3.71 13.99
C GLY A 13 -2.80 -4.25 13.74
N SER A 14 -3.54 -3.70 12.77
CA SER A 14 -4.86 -4.21 12.41
C SER A 14 -4.76 -5.63 11.82
N ARG A 15 -5.65 -6.51 12.29
CA ARG A 15 -5.94 -7.82 11.67
C ARG A 15 -7.08 -7.74 10.65
N VAL A 16 -7.67 -6.56 10.50
CA VAL A 16 -8.80 -6.31 9.62
C VAL A 16 -8.26 -5.69 8.35
N LYS A 17 -8.43 -6.41 7.24
CA LYS A 17 -8.10 -5.93 5.90
C LYS A 17 -9.27 -5.13 5.37
N TYR A 18 -9.12 -3.82 5.41
CA TYR A 18 -10.01 -2.87 4.77
C TYR A 18 -9.58 -2.65 3.34
N GLU A 19 -10.53 -2.23 2.50
CA GLU A 19 -10.28 -1.72 1.16
C GLU A 19 -11.20 -0.54 0.89
N VAL A 20 -10.71 0.44 0.15
CA VAL A 20 -11.51 1.53 -0.40
C VAL A 20 -12.13 1.07 -1.69
N ASP A 21 -13.46 1.14 -1.77
CA ASP A 21 -14.15 1.04 -3.05
C ASP A 21 -13.91 2.33 -3.83
N HIS A 22 -13.06 2.28 -4.87
CA HIS A 22 -12.66 3.47 -5.62
C HIS A 22 -13.80 4.11 -6.45
N GLY A 23 -14.91 3.39 -6.68
CA GLY A 23 -16.11 3.94 -7.30
C GLY A 23 -16.92 4.86 -6.37
N THR A 24 -17.05 4.51 -5.09
CA THR A 24 -17.86 5.24 -4.10
C THR A 24 -17.04 6.02 -3.06
N GLY A 25 -15.74 5.75 -2.96
CA GLY A 25 -14.83 6.30 -1.94
C GLY A 25 -15.07 5.77 -0.52
N ARG A 26 -15.84 4.69 -0.36
CA ARG A 26 -16.17 4.13 0.95
C ARG A 26 -15.15 3.09 1.37
N VAL A 27 -14.86 3.03 2.67
CA VAL A 27 -14.07 1.95 3.26
C VAL A 27 -14.97 0.75 3.55
N PHE A 28 -14.62 -0.40 3.00
CA PHE A 28 -15.28 -1.67 3.24
C PHE A 28 -14.35 -2.65 3.96
N LEU A 29 -14.96 -3.60 4.66
CA LEU A 29 -14.27 -4.79 5.14
C LEU A 29 -14.14 -5.76 3.97
N ASP A 30 -12.92 -6.03 3.52
CA ASP A 30 -12.66 -7.17 2.64
C ASP A 30 -12.70 -8.46 3.46
N ARG A 31 -11.78 -8.58 4.44
CA ARG A 31 -11.73 -9.73 5.34
C ARG A 31 -11.01 -9.45 6.65
N VAL A 32 -11.21 -10.33 7.62
CA VAL A 32 -10.28 -10.46 8.75
C VAL A 32 -9.22 -11.47 8.36
N LEU A 33 -7.95 -11.17 8.61
CA LEU A 33 -6.85 -12.07 8.27
C LEU A 33 -7.04 -13.44 8.94
N TYR A 34 -6.74 -14.50 8.18
CA TYR A 34 -6.92 -15.90 8.62
C TYR A 34 -5.84 -16.29 9.64
N THR A 35 -4.71 -15.59 9.63
CA THR A 35 -3.63 -15.67 10.61
C THR A 35 -3.88 -14.71 11.78
N THR A 36 -3.05 -14.83 12.82
CA THR A 36 -3.09 -13.94 14.00
C THR A 36 -2.30 -12.64 13.80
N PHE A 37 -1.83 -12.38 12.58
CA PHE A 37 -0.93 -11.28 12.27
C PHE A 37 -1.68 -9.96 12.20
N GLY A 38 -1.00 -8.87 12.54
CA GLY A 38 -1.43 -7.51 12.24
C GLY A 38 -0.47 -6.85 11.26
N TYR A 39 -0.97 -5.92 10.45
CA TYR A 39 -0.15 -5.21 9.47
C TYR A 39 1.04 -4.49 10.15
N PRO A 40 2.29 -4.62 9.66
CA PRO A 40 3.48 -4.09 10.34
C PRO A 40 3.63 -2.57 10.20
N THR A 41 2.92 -1.97 9.25
CA THR A 41 2.91 -0.53 8.96
C THR A 41 1.48 -0.08 8.67
N ASP A 42 1.25 1.23 8.58
CA ASP A 42 0.03 1.71 7.94
C ASP A 42 0.09 1.36 6.45
N TYR A 43 -0.99 0.82 5.91
CA TYR A 43 -1.07 0.35 4.53
C TYR A 43 -2.20 1.06 3.80
N GLY A 44 -1.98 1.35 2.53
CA GLY A 44 -3.02 1.80 1.61
C GLY A 44 -2.45 1.99 0.22
N PHE A 45 -2.84 3.05 -0.48
CA PHE A 45 -2.48 3.26 -1.87
C PHE A 45 -2.13 4.72 -2.19
N PHE A 46 -1.40 4.95 -3.28
CA PHE A 46 -1.16 6.30 -3.83
C PHE A 46 -2.39 6.81 -4.58
N GLU A 47 -2.83 8.04 -4.29
CA GLU A 47 -3.91 8.68 -5.04
C GLU A 47 -3.51 8.91 -6.50
N ASN A 48 -4.47 8.76 -7.41
CA ASN A 48 -4.31 9.00 -8.85
C ASN A 48 -3.18 8.15 -9.47
N SER A 49 -3.10 6.87 -9.08
CA SER A 49 -2.12 5.92 -9.58
C SER A 49 -2.81 4.66 -10.11
N LEU A 50 -2.12 3.94 -11.00
CA LEU A 50 -2.58 2.66 -11.55
C LEU A 50 -1.41 1.67 -11.59
N GLY A 51 -1.50 0.62 -10.79
CA GLY A 51 -0.63 -0.54 -10.78
C GLY A 51 -0.78 -1.42 -12.02
N GLU A 52 0.11 -2.39 -12.18
CA GLU A 52 0.08 -3.33 -13.32
C GLU A 52 -1.07 -4.35 -13.20
N ASP A 53 -1.56 -4.57 -11.99
CA ASP A 53 -2.72 -5.41 -11.66
C ASP A 53 -4.07 -4.71 -11.94
N GLY A 54 -4.05 -3.40 -12.16
CA GLY A 54 -5.20 -2.56 -12.47
C GLY A 54 -5.85 -1.88 -11.26
N ASP A 55 -5.27 -2.03 -10.08
CA ASP A 55 -5.65 -1.30 -8.86
C ASP A 55 -4.67 -0.15 -8.60
N PRO A 56 -4.99 0.82 -7.73
CA PRO A 56 -4.02 1.84 -7.34
C PRO A 56 -2.75 1.24 -6.73
N LEU A 57 -1.61 1.89 -6.94
CA LEU A 57 -0.33 1.37 -6.46
C LEU A 57 -0.29 1.37 -4.93
N ASP A 58 0.00 0.22 -4.35
CA ASP A 58 0.08 0.03 -2.90
C ASP A 58 1.26 0.76 -2.26
N VAL A 59 1.06 1.20 -1.02
CA VAL A 59 2.08 1.84 -0.19
C VAL A 59 1.99 1.40 1.28
N LEU A 60 3.14 1.06 1.84
CA LEU A 60 3.39 0.89 3.26
C LEU A 60 4.03 2.16 3.80
N VAL A 61 3.39 2.79 4.79
CA VAL A 61 3.89 4.02 5.39
C VAL A 61 4.47 3.71 6.76
N VAL A 62 5.79 3.82 6.86
CA VAL A 62 6.52 3.63 8.12
C VAL A 62 6.37 4.91 8.94
N MET A 63 5.68 4.79 10.08
CA MET A 63 5.49 5.90 11.02
C MET A 63 5.46 5.45 12.48
N ASP A 64 5.55 6.40 13.40
CA ASP A 64 5.57 6.17 14.86
C ASP A 64 4.16 5.89 15.42
N HIS A 65 3.12 6.38 14.77
CA HIS A 65 1.72 6.25 15.17
C HIS A 65 0.86 5.66 14.05
N ALA A 66 -0.12 4.82 14.38
CA ALA A 66 -1.09 4.39 13.38
C ALA A 66 -2.14 5.50 13.15
N VAL A 67 -2.57 5.71 11.91
CA VAL A 67 -3.73 6.56 11.59
C VAL A 67 -4.99 5.74 11.33
N TYR A 68 -6.09 6.39 10.94
CA TYR A 68 -7.38 5.75 10.70
C TYR A 68 -7.60 5.49 9.20
N PRO A 69 -8.44 4.50 8.84
CA PRO A 69 -8.84 4.28 7.44
C PRO A 69 -9.47 5.54 6.82
N GLY A 70 -9.13 5.82 5.55
CA GLY A 70 -9.57 6.99 4.78
C GLY A 70 -8.77 8.26 5.05
N VAL A 71 -7.74 8.24 5.90
CA VAL A 71 -6.89 9.40 6.14
C VAL A 71 -5.88 9.57 4.99
N GLY A 72 -5.89 10.75 4.37
CA GLY A 72 -4.88 11.17 3.41
C GLY A 72 -3.58 11.58 4.10
N VAL A 73 -2.44 11.12 3.58
CA VAL A 73 -1.09 11.39 4.08
C VAL A 73 -0.15 11.79 2.95
N LYS A 74 0.75 12.74 3.23
CA LYS A 74 1.81 13.12 2.28
C LYS A 74 3.07 12.33 2.56
N VAL A 75 3.48 11.52 1.60
CA VAL A 75 4.54 10.53 1.76
C VAL A 75 5.62 10.67 0.70
N ARG A 76 6.80 10.14 1.01
CA ARG A 76 7.93 10.00 0.08
C ARG A 76 8.35 8.54 0.03
N PRO A 77 8.38 7.89 -1.14
CA PRO A 77 8.85 6.51 -1.27
C PRO A 77 10.31 6.42 -0.79
N VAL A 78 10.79 5.29 -0.29
CA VAL A 78 12.19 5.11 0.16
C VAL A 78 12.75 3.73 -0.18
N ALA A 79 11.87 2.77 -0.47
CA ALA A 79 12.23 1.43 -0.90
C ALA A 79 11.02 0.78 -1.58
N VAL A 80 11.23 -0.38 -2.20
CA VAL A 80 10.15 -1.26 -2.66
C VAL A 80 10.45 -2.70 -2.22
N LEU A 81 9.43 -3.41 -1.77
CA LEU A 81 9.49 -4.85 -1.58
C LEU A 81 8.92 -5.53 -2.82
N LYS A 82 9.75 -6.28 -3.54
CA LYS A 82 9.30 -7.07 -4.68
C LYS A 82 8.81 -8.42 -4.21
N MET A 83 7.60 -8.78 -4.63
CA MET A 83 6.99 -10.04 -4.27
C MET A 83 6.06 -10.53 -5.38
N LYS A 84 5.71 -11.80 -5.28
CA LYS A 84 4.74 -12.45 -6.15
C LYS A 84 3.73 -13.21 -5.30
N ASP A 85 2.51 -13.29 -5.79
CA ASP A 85 1.46 -14.11 -5.21
C ASP A 85 0.77 -14.95 -6.30
N GLU A 86 -0.34 -15.58 -5.96
CA GLU A 86 -1.11 -16.39 -6.91
C GLU A 86 -1.64 -15.63 -8.14
N ALA A 87 -1.70 -14.29 -8.10
CA ALA A 87 -2.23 -13.44 -9.16
C ALA A 87 -1.13 -12.81 -10.02
N GLY A 88 0.12 -12.77 -9.57
CA GLY A 88 1.24 -12.24 -10.36
C GLY A 88 2.31 -11.54 -9.53
N GLY A 89 2.93 -10.52 -10.12
CA GLY A 89 3.80 -9.59 -9.38
C GLY A 89 2.97 -8.62 -8.57
N ASP A 90 3.42 -8.34 -7.34
CA ASP A 90 2.66 -7.59 -6.35
C ASP A 90 3.59 -6.65 -5.56
N ASP A 91 4.31 -5.78 -6.26
CA ASP A 91 5.32 -4.90 -5.67
C ASP A 91 4.68 -3.93 -4.65
N LYS A 92 5.30 -3.80 -3.48
CA LYS A 92 4.83 -2.94 -2.40
C LYS A 92 5.81 -1.80 -2.18
N VAL A 93 5.38 -0.55 -2.39
CA VAL A 93 6.24 0.61 -2.13
C VAL A 93 6.28 0.90 -0.64
N ILE A 94 7.47 1.17 -0.11
CA ILE A 94 7.66 1.63 1.27
C ILE A 94 7.91 3.13 1.23
N ALA A 95 7.22 3.88 2.10
CA ALA A 95 7.31 5.32 2.18
C ALA A 95 7.39 5.81 3.63
N VAL A 96 7.84 7.05 3.80
CA VAL A 96 7.86 7.78 5.07
C VAL A 96 7.14 9.12 4.92
N LEU A 97 6.82 9.80 6.03
CA LEU A 97 6.15 11.10 5.97
C LEU A 97 7.04 12.15 5.29
N ALA A 98 6.51 12.84 4.27
CA ALA A 98 7.29 13.78 3.46
C ALA A 98 7.55 15.13 4.12
N LYS A 99 6.76 15.52 5.12
CA LYS A 99 6.78 16.85 5.75
C LYS A 99 7.22 16.84 7.21
N ASP A 100 7.61 15.69 7.73
CA ASP A 100 7.97 15.53 9.13
C ASP A 100 9.50 15.35 9.24
N PRO A 101 10.22 16.32 9.81
CA PRO A 101 11.69 16.30 9.86
C PRO A 101 12.25 15.14 10.69
N ARG A 102 11.41 14.47 11.49
CA ARG A 102 11.81 13.23 12.18
C ARG A 102 12.16 12.12 11.18
N TRP A 103 11.68 12.18 9.95
CA TRP A 103 11.91 11.19 8.87
C TRP A 103 12.99 11.60 7.87
N ASP A 104 13.60 12.79 8.01
CA ASP A 104 14.62 13.30 7.07
C ASP A 104 15.88 12.43 6.99
N HIS A 105 16.12 11.57 7.98
CA HIS A 105 17.26 10.66 7.99
C HIS A 105 17.03 9.36 7.20
N ILE A 106 15.78 9.07 6.78
CA ILE A 106 15.44 7.84 6.06
C ILE A 106 15.33 8.17 4.58
N GLN A 107 16.41 8.13 3.81
CA GLN A 107 16.40 8.53 2.40
C GLN A 107 16.31 7.33 1.45
N ASP A 108 16.83 6.19 1.85
CA ASP A 108 16.90 4.97 1.05
C ASP A 108 16.68 3.72 1.93
N ILE A 109 16.62 2.54 1.30
CA ILE A 109 16.48 1.25 1.98
C ILE A 109 17.56 0.98 3.04
N GLY A 110 18.77 1.52 2.83
CA GLY A 110 19.88 1.40 3.77
C GLY A 110 19.59 2.07 5.12
N ASP A 111 18.71 3.06 5.13
CA ASP A 111 18.38 3.83 6.33
C ASP A 111 17.22 3.19 7.13
N LEU A 112 16.45 2.28 6.50
CA LEU A 112 15.43 1.50 7.20
C LEU A 112 16.08 0.51 8.17
N ALA A 113 15.56 0.48 9.39
CA ALA A 113 15.99 -0.48 10.40
C ALA A 113 15.86 -1.92 9.88
N GLU A 114 16.89 -2.73 10.09
CA GLU A 114 16.96 -4.11 9.59
C GLU A 114 15.76 -4.94 10.03
N TYR A 115 15.32 -4.79 11.29
CA TYR A 115 14.19 -5.53 11.82
C TYR A 115 12.84 -5.05 11.28
N THR A 116 12.70 -3.76 10.94
CA THR A 116 11.49 -3.28 10.22
C THR A 116 11.36 -3.97 8.86
N LYS A 117 12.47 -4.11 8.12
CA LYS A 117 12.47 -4.84 6.84
C LYS A 117 12.08 -6.31 7.04
N LYS A 118 12.68 -7.00 8.02
CA LYS A 118 12.36 -8.40 8.33
C LYS A 118 10.91 -8.61 8.76
N GLU A 119 10.34 -7.69 9.55
CA GLU A 119 8.93 -7.75 9.96
C GLU A 119 8.00 -7.61 8.76
N ILE A 120 8.30 -6.70 7.83
CA ILE A 120 7.54 -6.50 6.60
C ILE A 120 7.63 -7.74 5.69
N GLU A 121 8.85 -8.25 5.44
CA GLU A 121 9.06 -9.48 4.65
C GLU A 121 8.28 -10.66 5.23
N HIS A 122 8.46 -10.93 6.53
CA HIS A 122 7.82 -12.06 7.19
C HIS A 122 6.28 -11.90 7.21
N PHE A 123 5.77 -10.68 7.36
CA PHE A 123 4.33 -10.46 7.28
C PHE A 123 3.80 -10.87 5.91
N PHE A 124 4.35 -10.35 4.81
CA PHE A 124 3.82 -10.63 3.47
C PHE A 124 4.02 -12.08 3.04
N GLU A 125 5.13 -12.72 3.41
CA GLU A 125 5.37 -14.14 3.11
C GLU A 125 4.30 -15.05 3.74
N HIS A 126 3.75 -14.66 4.91
CA HIS A 126 2.97 -15.58 5.76
C HIS A 126 1.53 -15.15 6.05
N TYR A 127 1.12 -13.89 5.81
CA TYR A 127 -0.22 -13.43 6.25
C TYR A 127 -1.37 -14.20 5.59
N LYS A 128 -1.13 -14.75 4.39
CA LYS A 128 -2.05 -15.59 3.60
C LYS A 128 -1.91 -17.11 3.87
N ASP A 129 -1.05 -17.57 4.79
CA ASP A 129 -0.74 -19.00 4.99
C ASP A 129 -1.97 -19.90 5.30
N LEU A 130 -2.98 -19.32 5.94
CA LEU A 130 -4.22 -20.01 6.30
C LEU A 130 -5.38 -19.74 5.33
N GLU A 131 -5.13 -19.02 4.25
CA GLU A 131 -6.10 -18.81 3.17
C GLU A 131 -5.99 -19.96 2.14
N PRO A 132 -7.09 -20.66 1.81
CA PRO A 132 -7.05 -21.78 0.88
C PRO A 132 -6.54 -21.38 -0.52
N ASN A 133 -5.52 -22.10 -1.00
CA ASN A 133 -4.91 -21.92 -2.33
C ASN A 133 -4.22 -20.56 -2.56
N LYS A 134 -3.88 -19.85 -1.49
CA LYS A 134 -3.11 -18.60 -1.54
C LYS A 134 -1.65 -18.87 -1.19
N TRP A 135 -0.75 -18.08 -1.77
CA TRP A 135 0.67 -18.11 -1.43
C TRP A 135 1.29 -16.76 -1.76
N VAL A 136 2.36 -16.43 -1.05
CA VAL A 136 3.20 -15.27 -1.36
C VAL A 136 4.65 -15.74 -1.38
N LYS A 137 5.44 -15.12 -2.25
CA LYS A 137 6.89 -15.23 -2.26
C LYS A 137 7.51 -13.86 -2.41
N VAL A 138 8.18 -13.42 -1.36
CA VAL A 138 9.06 -12.27 -1.33
C VAL A 138 10.33 -12.60 -2.11
N ASP A 139 10.75 -11.67 -2.98
CA ASP A 139 11.91 -11.83 -3.84
C ASP A 139 13.11 -11.05 -3.29
N GLN A 140 13.05 -9.73 -3.43
CA GLN A 140 14.13 -8.84 -3.00
C GLN A 140 13.58 -7.46 -2.70
N TRP A 141 14.41 -6.67 -2.04
CA TRP A 141 14.15 -5.25 -1.94
C TRP A 141 14.79 -4.46 -3.08
N GLY A 142 14.10 -3.42 -3.52
CA GLY A 142 14.62 -2.33 -4.34
C GLY A 142 14.85 -1.06 -3.53
N ASP A 143 15.67 -0.18 -4.09
CA ASP A 143 16.05 1.10 -3.48
C ASP A 143 15.00 2.21 -3.72
N ALA A 144 15.28 3.39 -3.18
CA ALA A 144 14.48 4.60 -3.36
C ALA A 144 14.29 5.00 -4.83
N ALA A 145 15.29 4.80 -5.69
CA ALA A 145 15.21 5.17 -7.09
C ALA A 145 14.25 4.27 -7.86
N GLU A 146 14.28 2.97 -7.57
CA GLU A 146 13.32 2.02 -8.12
C GLU A 146 11.90 2.29 -7.62
N ALA A 147 11.73 2.58 -6.33
CA ALA A 147 10.43 2.95 -5.76
C ALA A 147 9.84 4.21 -6.44
N GLU A 148 10.64 5.27 -6.61
CA GLU A 148 10.23 6.49 -7.31
C GLU A 148 9.81 6.22 -8.77
N ARG A 149 10.55 5.32 -9.45
CA ARG A 149 10.23 4.90 -10.83
C ARG A 149 8.86 4.23 -10.88
N LEU A 150 8.58 3.28 -9.98
CA LEU A 150 7.30 2.57 -9.94
C LEU A 150 6.13 3.52 -9.68
N VAL A 151 6.29 4.48 -8.75
CA VAL A 151 5.29 5.51 -8.49
C VAL A 151 5.06 6.35 -9.75
N SER A 152 6.14 6.84 -10.38
CA SER A 152 6.02 7.67 -11.59
C SER A 152 5.34 6.92 -12.74
N GLU A 153 5.69 5.66 -12.96
CA GLU A 153 5.04 4.80 -13.97
C GLU A 153 3.56 4.57 -13.67
N ALA A 154 3.18 4.42 -12.38
CA ALA A 154 1.80 4.25 -11.99
C ALA A 154 0.95 5.51 -12.24
N TYR A 155 1.52 6.70 -12.06
CA TYR A 155 0.85 7.96 -12.39
C TYR A 155 0.69 8.12 -13.91
N THR A 156 1.74 7.81 -14.69
CA THR A 156 1.65 7.82 -16.16
C THR A 156 0.57 6.86 -16.65
N ARG A 157 0.53 5.62 -16.13
CA ARG A 157 -0.52 4.65 -16.49
C ARG A 157 -1.91 5.16 -16.13
N PHE A 158 -2.08 5.80 -14.98
CA PHE A 158 -3.36 6.38 -14.58
C PHE A 158 -3.84 7.45 -15.58
N GLU A 159 -2.95 8.31 -16.07
CA GLU A 159 -3.26 9.30 -17.10
C GLU A 159 -3.60 8.66 -18.46
N GLU A 160 -2.79 7.69 -18.91
CA GLU A 160 -2.98 7.00 -20.19
C GLU A 160 -4.28 6.20 -20.24
N HIS A 161 -4.75 5.70 -19.10
CA HIS A 161 -5.99 4.95 -18.96
C HIS A 161 -7.19 5.81 -18.51
N GLU A 162 -7.11 7.14 -18.66
CA GLU A 162 -8.18 8.09 -18.34
C GLU A 162 -8.79 7.91 -16.94
N ALA A 163 -7.95 7.62 -15.93
CA ALA A 163 -8.36 7.37 -14.55
C ALA A 163 -9.29 6.14 -14.36
N GLN A 164 -9.25 5.17 -15.28
CA GLN A 164 -10.05 3.94 -15.16
C GLN A 164 -9.28 2.82 -14.47
N THR A 165 -9.64 2.51 -13.21
CA THR A 165 -9.16 1.33 -12.47
C THR A 165 -10.01 0.10 -12.77
N ARG A 166 -9.49 -1.12 -12.59
CA ARG A 166 -10.30 -2.36 -12.67
C ARG A 166 -11.37 -2.40 -11.58
N THR A 167 -11.07 -1.81 -10.44
CA THR A 167 -11.97 -1.58 -9.31
C THR A 167 -12.77 -0.29 -9.49
N GLN A 168 -13.39 -0.10 -10.66
CA GLN A 168 -14.55 0.78 -10.75
C GLN A 168 -15.76 0.01 -10.21
N GLY A 169 -16.02 0.17 -8.92
CA GLY A 169 -17.21 -0.36 -8.27
C GLY A 169 -18.45 -0.07 -9.13
N ALA A 170 -19.12 -1.13 -9.57
CA ALA A 170 -20.46 -1.01 -10.15
C ALA A 170 -21.40 -0.57 -9.02
N GLY A 171 -21.50 0.73 -8.77
CA GLY A 171 -22.28 1.25 -7.64
C GLY A 171 -22.67 2.71 -7.78
N GLU A 172 -23.97 2.98 -7.67
CA GLU A 172 -24.47 4.32 -7.38
C GLU A 172 -24.24 4.64 -5.89
N ALA A 173 -23.77 5.86 -5.60
CA ALA A 173 -23.64 6.35 -4.23
C ALA A 173 -24.97 6.26 -3.47
N PRO A 174 -25.03 5.72 -2.24
CA PRO A 174 -26.28 5.64 -1.50
C PRO A 174 -26.88 7.01 -1.22
N ASN A 175 -28.13 7.18 -1.68
CA ASN A 175 -28.94 8.35 -1.40
C ASN A 175 -29.29 8.39 0.09
N THR A 176 -28.55 9.19 0.86
CA THR A 176 -28.81 9.45 2.29
C THR A 176 -29.62 10.73 2.53
N ARG A 177 -30.37 11.21 1.54
CA ARG A 177 -31.40 12.23 1.80
C ARG A 177 -32.47 11.61 2.70
N ALA A 178 -32.49 12.05 3.96
CA ALA A 178 -33.68 12.02 4.80
C ALA A 178 -34.73 12.99 4.25
#